data_AF-A0A9E0MK64-F1
#
_entry.id   AF-A0A9E0MK64-F1
#
_cell.length_a   1.000
_cell.length_b   1.000
_cell.length_c   1.000
_cell.angle_alpha   90.00
_cell.angle_beta   90.00
_cell.angle_gamma   90.00
#
_symmetry.space_group_name_H-M   'P 1'
#
loop_
_entity.id
_entity.type
_entity.pdbx_description
1 polymer ?
#
loop_
_entity_poly.entity_id
_entity_poly.type
_entity_poly.pdbx_seq_one_letter_code
_entity_poly.pdbx_strand_id
1 'polypeptide(L)'
;MRILVAWGTTLILALGLAAPVEAQPRRRPPPGAGVDDPAANRGNKRDRVKQRIRVMRAMVLTDQLGLDEATAGKLFPILNRYDDALAKLLADRAALRDKLAAARKGGKPGEINAALDQLVANQRTRWQTEEQRFADLRVVLTPEQAAELLDLLPEVDREILRGLRGAGAGRPGRRAPPPLPDRDPFGDRN
;
A
#
# COMPACT_ATOMS: atom_id res chain seq x y z
N MET A 1 3.82 -26.31 -35.37
CA MET A 1 5.03 -26.51 -36.21
C MET A 1 6.25 -26.27 -35.34
N ARG A 2 7.07 -27.31 -35.16
CA ARG A 2 8.34 -27.28 -34.41
C ARG A 2 9.46 -27.17 -35.43
N ILE A 3 10.36 -26.20 -35.31
CA ILE A 3 11.60 -26.19 -36.07
C ILE A 3 12.74 -26.07 -35.05
N LEU A 4 13.38 -27.22 -34.81
CA LEU A 4 14.73 -27.30 -34.27
C LEU A 4 15.69 -26.70 -35.31
N VAL A 5 16.60 -25.83 -34.90
CA VAL A 5 17.85 -25.65 -35.63
C VAL A 5 19.01 -25.83 -34.66
N ALA A 6 19.86 -26.73 -35.09
CA ALA A 6 20.95 -27.34 -34.40
C ALA A 6 22.28 -26.72 -34.90
N TRP A 7 23.15 -26.40 -33.95
CA TRP A 7 24.62 -26.52 -33.98
C TRP A 7 25.41 -25.59 -34.92
N GLY A 8 26.49 -25.03 -34.36
CA GLY A 8 27.47 -24.23 -35.10
C GLY A 8 28.57 -23.68 -34.21
N THR A 9 29.29 -24.55 -33.51
CA THR A 9 30.59 -24.20 -32.90
C THR A 9 31.59 -23.89 -34.01
N THR A 10 32.04 -22.63 -34.11
CA THR A 10 33.24 -22.29 -34.87
C THR A 10 34.14 -21.41 -34.02
N LEU A 11 35.28 -22.00 -33.65
CA LEU A 11 36.44 -21.36 -33.03
C LEU A 11 37.20 -20.63 -34.15
N ILE A 12 37.35 -19.31 -34.05
CA ILE A 12 38.31 -18.55 -34.87
C ILE A 12 39.33 -17.92 -33.93
N LEU A 13 40.54 -18.45 -34.05
CA LEU A 13 41.79 -17.94 -33.53
C LEU A 13 42.41 -17.05 -34.63
N ALA A 14 42.67 -15.76 -34.36
CA ALA A 14 43.82 -15.06 -34.95
C ALA A 14 43.89 -13.56 -34.61
N LEU A 15 45.09 -13.20 -34.17
CA LEU A 15 45.88 -12.01 -34.49
C LEU A 15 45.51 -10.66 -33.87
N GLY A 16 46.49 -10.17 -33.11
CA GLY A 16 46.51 -8.86 -32.49
C GLY A 16 46.68 -7.72 -33.49
N LEU A 17 46.10 -6.59 -33.09
CA LEU A 17 46.47 -5.26 -33.52
C LEU A 17 46.68 -4.44 -32.24
N ALA A 18 47.89 -3.89 -32.12
CA ALA A 18 48.24 -2.94 -31.09
C ALA A 18 47.39 -1.67 -31.24
N ALA A 19 46.59 -1.35 -30.23
CA ALA A 19 45.95 -0.06 -30.10
C ALA A 19 46.78 0.81 -29.14
N PRO A 20 46.93 2.12 -29.41
CA PRO A 20 47.62 3.03 -28.50
C PRO A 20 46.83 3.11 -27.20
N VAL A 21 47.55 2.97 -26.09
CA VAL A 21 47.06 3.28 -24.74
C VAL A 21 46.73 4.77 -24.70
N GLU A 22 45.48 5.09 -25.02
CA GLU A 22 44.92 6.40 -24.78
C GLU A 22 44.63 6.48 -23.29
N ALA A 23 45.39 7.34 -22.61
CA ALA A 23 45.29 7.60 -21.19
C ALA A 23 43.85 8.01 -20.83
N GLN A 24 43.04 7.04 -20.38
CA GLN A 24 41.78 7.37 -19.73
C GLN A 24 42.10 8.20 -18.48
N PRO A 25 41.59 9.45 -18.37
CA PRO A 25 41.61 10.12 -17.09
C PRO A 25 40.80 9.24 -16.14
N ARG A 26 41.48 8.64 -15.16
CA ARG A 26 40.84 8.02 -14.00
C ARG A 26 39.97 9.09 -13.36
N ARG A 27 38.71 9.16 -13.74
CA ARG A 27 37.68 9.84 -12.97
C ARG A 27 37.63 9.08 -11.65
N ARG A 28 38.39 9.56 -10.67
CA ARG A 28 38.15 9.27 -9.26
C ARG A 28 36.64 9.48 -9.06
N PRO A 29 35.86 8.44 -8.68
CA PRO A 29 34.55 8.72 -8.16
C PRO A 29 34.74 9.65 -6.95
N PRO A 30 34.01 10.77 -6.86
CA PRO A 30 34.09 11.64 -5.70
C PRO A 30 33.76 10.80 -4.44
N PRO A 31 34.57 10.89 -3.37
CA PRO A 31 34.20 10.31 -2.08
C PRO A 31 33.00 11.11 -1.57
N GLY A 32 31.82 10.50 -1.58
CA GLY A 32 30.58 11.18 -1.19
C GLY A 32 29.35 10.87 -2.06
N ALA A 33 29.40 9.94 -3.00
CA ALA A 33 28.21 9.43 -3.71
C ALA A 33 27.32 8.54 -2.81
N GLY A 34 27.05 8.99 -1.59
CA GLY A 34 25.87 8.65 -0.82
C GLY A 34 24.94 9.85 -0.89
N VAL A 35 24.35 10.10 -2.06
CA VAL A 35 23.21 11.01 -2.14
C VAL A 35 22.06 10.23 -1.51
N ASP A 36 21.90 10.41 -0.20
CA ASP A 36 20.68 10.06 0.52
C ASP A 36 19.55 10.91 -0.07
N ASP A 37 19.00 10.51 -1.22
CA ASP A 37 17.85 11.18 -1.81
C ASP A 37 16.69 11.05 -0.81
N PRO A 38 16.27 12.16 -0.16
CA PRO A 38 15.23 12.10 0.84
C PRO A 38 13.87 11.70 0.23
N ALA A 39 13.66 11.85 -1.08
CA ALA A 39 12.49 11.33 -1.77
C ALA A 39 12.54 9.80 -1.89
N ALA A 40 13.68 9.23 -2.32
CA ALA A 40 13.88 7.79 -2.43
C ALA A 40 13.74 7.09 -1.05
N ASN A 41 14.34 7.66 -0.01
CA ASN A 41 14.24 7.11 1.36
C ASN A 41 12.80 7.18 1.92
N ARG A 42 12.04 8.24 1.58
CA ARG A 42 10.61 8.36 1.97
C ARG A 42 9.72 7.33 1.26
N GLY A 43 9.96 7.05 -0.01
CA GLY A 43 9.29 5.98 -0.76
C GLY A 43 9.49 4.62 -0.07
N ASN A 44 10.75 4.26 0.15
CA ASN A 44 11.13 3.01 0.82
C ASN A 44 10.55 2.86 2.23
N LYS A 45 10.41 3.96 2.98
CA LYS A 45 9.76 3.93 4.31
C LYS A 45 8.25 3.69 4.21
N ARG A 46 7.56 4.33 3.25
CA ARG A 46 6.12 4.15 3.05
C ARG A 46 5.79 2.72 2.62
N ASP A 47 6.59 2.14 1.72
CA ASP A 47 6.35 0.79 1.24
C ASP A 47 6.62 -0.26 2.31
N ARG A 48 7.65 -0.07 3.15
CA ARG A 48 7.85 -0.90 4.35
C ARG A 48 6.67 -0.83 5.32
N VAL A 49 6.10 0.35 5.55
CA VAL A 49 4.92 0.51 6.40
C VAL A 49 3.71 -0.20 5.78
N LYS A 50 3.46 -0.06 4.48
CA LYS A 50 2.38 -0.77 3.79
C LYS A 50 2.53 -2.29 3.90
N GLN A 51 3.74 -2.80 3.70
CA GLN A 51 4.00 -4.23 3.81
C GLN A 51 3.73 -4.72 5.24
N ARG A 52 4.15 -3.94 6.25
CA ARG A 52 3.86 -4.26 7.65
C ARG A 52 2.35 -4.26 7.95
N ILE A 53 1.59 -3.31 7.40
CA ILE A 53 0.12 -3.29 7.50
C ILE A 53 -0.48 -4.58 6.95
N ARG A 54 -0.08 -4.98 5.73
CA ARG A 54 -0.59 -6.18 5.07
C ARG A 54 -0.35 -7.43 5.92
N VAL A 55 0.87 -7.60 6.42
CA VAL A 55 1.24 -8.72 7.27
C VAL A 55 0.46 -8.72 8.58
N MET A 56 0.38 -7.58 9.28
CA MET A 56 -0.37 -7.51 10.55
C MET A 56 -1.85 -7.79 10.34
N ARG A 57 -2.46 -7.25 9.28
CA ARG A 57 -3.87 -7.53 8.97
C ARG A 57 -4.09 -9.00 8.65
N ALA A 58 -3.23 -9.59 7.82
CA ALA A 58 -3.28 -11.00 7.49
C ALA A 58 -3.21 -11.89 8.73
N MET A 59 -2.28 -11.60 9.65
CA MET A 59 -2.14 -12.34 10.91
C MET A 59 -3.38 -12.21 11.79
N VAL A 60 -3.85 -10.97 12.03
CA VAL A 60 -5.02 -10.72 12.90
C VAL A 60 -6.28 -11.38 12.34
N LEU A 61 -6.52 -11.28 11.03
CA LEU A 61 -7.69 -11.91 10.41
C LEU A 61 -7.60 -13.44 10.40
N THR A 62 -6.40 -14.01 10.22
CA THR A 62 -6.21 -15.46 10.27
C THR A 62 -6.53 -16.00 11.67
N ASP A 63 -6.04 -15.31 12.70
CA ASP A 63 -6.23 -15.69 14.10
C ASP A 63 -7.69 -15.53 14.53
N GLN A 64 -8.28 -14.34 14.32
CA GLN A 64 -9.63 -14.05 14.79
C GLN A 64 -10.71 -14.87 14.05
N LEU A 65 -10.54 -15.13 12.76
CA LEU A 65 -11.50 -15.94 12.00
C LEU A 65 -11.22 -17.45 12.09
N GLY A 66 -10.17 -17.86 12.80
CA GLY A 66 -9.76 -19.26 12.91
C GLY A 66 -9.47 -19.91 11.55
N LEU A 67 -8.79 -19.19 10.64
CA LEU A 67 -8.54 -19.68 9.28
C LEU A 67 -7.47 -20.77 9.28
N ASP A 68 -7.70 -21.83 8.51
CA ASP A 68 -6.65 -22.79 8.17
C ASP A 68 -5.66 -22.20 7.14
N GLU A 69 -4.50 -22.86 7.00
CA GLU A 69 -3.44 -22.40 6.10
C GLU A 69 -3.91 -22.29 4.64
N ALA A 70 -4.78 -23.22 4.20
CA ALA A 70 -5.30 -23.24 2.84
C ALA A 70 -6.23 -22.05 2.54
N THR A 71 -7.09 -21.68 3.50
CA THR A 71 -8.04 -20.58 3.40
C THR A 71 -7.32 -19.25 3.55
N ALA A 72 -6.41 -19.12 4.52
CA ALA A 72 -5.54 -17.96 4.68
C ALA A 72 -4.72 -17.68 3.40
N GLY A 73 -4.17 -18.73 2.78
CA GLY A 73 -3.44 -18.64 1.52
C GLY A 73 -4.26 -18.07 0.36
N LYS A 74 -5.59 -18.30 0.34
CA LYS A 74 -6.52 -17.72 -0.66
C LYS A 74 -6.97 -16.31 -0.30
N LEU A 75 -7.09 -16.00 0.99
CA LEU A 75 -7.55 -14.72 1.50
C LEU A 75 -6.53 -13.59 1.24
N PHE A 76 -5.24 -13.86 1.39
CA PHE A 76 -4.21 -12.80 1.30
C PHE A 76 -4.09 -12.14 -0.09
N PRO A 77 -4.10 -12.88 -1.22
CA PRO A 77 -4.11 -12.26 -2.54
C PRO A 77 -5.31 -11.31 -2.75
N ILE A 78 -6.48 -11.69 -2.22
CA ILE A 78 -7.71 -10.87 -2.31
C ILE A 78 -7.50 -9.56 -1.54
N LEU A 79 -7.06 -9.64 -0.27
CA LEU A 79 -6.78 -8.45 0.55
C LEU A 79 -5.75 -7.53 -0.10
N ASN A 80 -4.63 -8.08 -0.59
CA ASN A 80 -3.56 -7.30 -1.19
C ASN A 80 -4.02 -6.51 -2.42
N ARG A 81 -4.82 -7.14 -3.29
CA ARG A 81 -5.38 -6.47 -4.47
C ARG A 81 -6.24 -5.25 -4.07
N TYR A 82 -7.08 -5.41 -3.05
CA TYR A 82 -7.96 -4.34 -2.60
C TYR A 82 -7.23 -3.27 -1.79
N ASP A 83 -6.18 -3.63 -1.06
CA ASP A 83 -5.33 -2.65 -0.38
C ASP A 83 -4.69 -1.67 -1.36
N ASP A 84 -4.18 -2.17 -2.49
CA ASP A 84 -3.60 -1.32 -3.52
C ASP A 84 -4.65 -0.39 -4.15
N ALA A 85 -5.85 -0.92 -4.46
CA ALA A 85 -6.95 -0.13 -5.00
C ALA A 85 -7.42 0.96 -4.03
N LEU A 86 -7.64 0.61 -2.76
CA LEU A 86 -8.09 1.55 -1.73
C LEU A 86 -7.00 2.58 -1.39
N ALA A 87 -5.72 2.19 -1.37
CA ALA A 87 -4.62 3.12 -1.16
C ALA A 87 -4.52 4.15 -2.30
N LYS A 88 -4.72 3.73 -3.55
CA LYS A 88 -4.79 4.64 -4.70
C LYS A 88 -5.95 5.62 -4.56
N LEU A 89 -7.15 5.14 -4.23
CA LEU A 89 -8.33 6.01 -4.04
C LEU A 89 -8.12 7.04 -2.92
N LEU A 90 -7.45 6.66 -1.83
CA LEU A 90 -7.08 7.58 -0.75
C LEU A 90 -6.09 8.66 -1.21
N ALA A 91 -5.07 8.28 -2.00
CA ALA A 91 -4.12 9.23 -2.56
C ALA A 91 -4.80 10.21 -3.54
N ASP A 92 -5.66 9.69 -4.43
CA ASP A 92 -6.43 10.48 -5.39
C ASP A 92 -7.35 11.46 -4.65
N ARG A 93 -8.02 11.03 -3.57
CA ARG A 93 -8.83 11.89 -2.71
C ARG A 93 -8.03 13.03 -2.08
N ALA A 94 -6.82 12.77 -1.62
CA ALA A 94 -5.96 13.80 -1.04
C ALA A 94 -5.62 14.86 -2.10
N ALA A 95 -5.19 14.43 -3.30
CA ALA A 95 -4.90 15.34 -4.40
C ALA A 95 -6.14 16.15 -4.84
N LEU A 96 -7.33 15.54 -4.86
CA LEU A 96 -8.58 16.25 -5.16
C LEU A 96 -8.93 17.31 -4.10
N ARG A 97 -8.65 17.04 -2.83
CA ARG A 97 -8.82 18.04 -1.76
C ARG A 97 -7.86 19.22 -1.91
N ASP A 98 -6.62 18.95 -2.29
CA ASP A 98 -5.65 20.02 -2.56
C ASP A 98 -6.09 20.88 -3.75
N LYS A 99 -6.59 20.25 -4.82
CA LYS A 99 -7.19 20.96 -5.98
C LYS A 99 -8.38 21.81 -5.57
N LEU A 100 -9.31 21.26 -4.77
CA LEU A 100 -10.47 22.00 -4.27
C LEU A 100 -10.05 23.21 -3.43
N ALA A 101 -9.05 23.04 -2.54
CA ALA A 101 -8.53 24.14 -1.73
C ALA A 101 -7.93 25.25 -2.61
N ALA A 102 -7.14 24.88 -3.63
CA ALA A 102 -6.57 25.84 -4.58
C ALA A 102 -7.64 26.58 -5.40
N ALA A 103 -8.66 25.86 -5.91
CA ALA A 103 -9.76 26.44 -6.68
C ALA A 103 -10.60 27.41 -5.84
N ARG A 104 -10.85 27.07 -4.57
CA ARG A 104 -11.52 27.96 -3.61
C ARG A 104 -10.72 29.23 -3.36
N LYS A 105 -9.40 29.10 -3.13
CA LYS A 105 -8.51 30.25 -2.92
C LYS A 105 -8.47 31.17 -4.15
N GLY A 106 -8.54 30.59 -5.36
CA GLY A 106 -8.55 31.34 -6.62
C GLY A 106 -9.92 31.89 -7.03
N GLY A 107 -10.99 31.61 -6.28
CA GLY A 107 -12.35 32.07 -6.64
C GLY A 107 -12.86 31.49 -7.97
N LYS A 108 -12.50 30.24 -8.29
CA LYS A 108 -12.77 29.62 -9.59
C LYS A 108 -13.95 28.63 -9.53
N PRO A 109 -15.20 29.07 -9.72
CA PRO A 109 -16.38 28.23 -9.49
C PRO A 109 -16.41 26.96 -10.36
N GLY A 110 -15.97 27.04 -11.62
CA GLY A 110 -15.90 25.86 -12.50
C GLY A 110 -14.93 24.78 -11.98
N GLU A 111 -13.75 25.18 -11.50
CA GLU A 111 -12.77 24.25 -10.92
C GLU A 111 -13.26 23.68 -9.58
N ILE A 112 -14.00 24.47 -8.78
CA ILE A 112 -14.63 24.00 -7.54
C ILE A 112 -15.64 22.89 -7.83
N ASN A 113 -16.56 23.12 -8.77
CA ASN A 113 -17.59 22.14 -9.14
C ASN A 113 -16.96 20.85 -9.66
N ALA A 114 -15.98 20.96 -10.58
CA ALA A 114 -15.27 19.79 -11.11
C ALA A 114 -14.56 18.99 -10.01
N ALA A 115 -13.91 19.65 -9.04
CA ALA A 115 -13.25 18.96 -7.92
C ALA A 115 -14.26 18.28 -6.98
N LEU A 116 -15.44 18.88 -6.76
CA LEU A 116 -16.51 18.28 -5.98
C LEU A 116 -17.07 17.02 -6.66
N ASP A 117 -17.37 17.09 -7.96
CA ASP A 117 -17.86 15.95 -8.73
C ASP A 117 -16.86 14.78 -8.69
N GLN A 118 -15.57 15.09 -8.84
CA GLN A 118 -14.50 14.10 -8.73
C GLN A 118 -14.39 13.50 -7.32
N LEU A 119 -14.57 14.29 -6.27
CA LEU A 119 -14.57 13.79 -4.88
C LEU A 119 -15.76 12.85 -4.62
N VAL A 120 -16.94 13.18 -5.15
CA VAL A 120 -18.13 12.32 -5.04
C VAL A 120 -17.93 11.02 -5.82
N ALA A 121 -17.40 11.09 -7.05
CA ALA A 121 -17.09 9.92 -7.85
C ALA A 121 -16.04 9.01 -7.18
N ASN A 122 -14.98 9.60 -6.60
CA ASN A 122 -13.97 8.88 -5.83
C ASN A 122 -14.58 8.16 -4.61
N GLN A 123 -15.48 8.84 -3.88
CA GLN A 123 -16.19 8.23 -2.74
C GLN A 123 -17.07 7.05 -3.15
N ARG A 124 -17.82 7.18 -4.26
CA ARG A 124 -18.64 6.10 -4.81
C ARG A 124 -17.78 4.90 -5.21
N THR A 125 -16.68 5.16 -5.90
CA THR A 125 -15.73 4.11 -6.33
C THR A 125 -15.15 3.38 -5.12
N ARG A 126 -14.84 4.11 -4.03
CA ARG A 126 -14.38 3.50 -2.78
C ARG A 126 -15.41 2.56 -2.17
N TRP A 127 -16.68 2.96 -2.11
CA TRP A 127 -17.74 2.09 -1.59
C TRP A 127 -17.92 0.83 -2.43
N GLN A 128 -17.96 0.97 -3.77
CA GLN A 128 -18.02 -0.17 -4.68
C GLN A 128 -16.81 -1.11 -4.53
N THR A 129 -15.62 -0.54 -4.29
CA THR A 129 -14.41 -1.32 -4.05
C THR A 129 -14.48 -2.08 -2.72
N GLU A 130 -15.03 -1.48 -1.66
CA GLU A 130 -15.22 -2.15 -0.37
C GLU A 130 -16.29 -3.26 -0.45
N GLU A 131 -17.37 -3.02 -1.18
CA GLU A 131 -18.41 -4.02 -1.45
C GLU A 131 -17.85 -5.22 -2.22
N GLN A 132 -17.14 -4.97 -3.32
CA GLN A 132 -16.52 -6.04 -4.11
C GLN A 132 -15.45 -6.78 -3.30
N ARG A 133 -14.68 -6.08 -2.46
CA ARG A 133 -13.74 -6.71 -1.52
C ARG A 133 -14.46 -7.72 -0.63
N PHE A 134 -15.58 -7.32 -0.03
CA PHE A 134 -16.35 -8.22 0.83
C PHE A 134 -16.94 -9.39 0.05
N ALA A 135 -17.51 -9.14 -1.14
CA ALA A 135 -18.04 -10.18 -2.01
C ALA A 135 -16.99 -11.24 -2.35
N ASP A 136 -15.78 -10.82 -2.70
CA ASP A 136 -14.69 -11.74 -3.05
C ASP A 136 -14.15 -12.50 -1.84
N LEU A 137 -14.06 -11.85 -0.67
CA LEU A 137 -13.64 -12.53 0.57
C LEU A 137 -14.67 -13.59 0.99
N ARG A 138 -15.96 -13.32 0.83
CA ARG A 138 -17.03 -14.27 1.16
C ARG A 138 -16.97 -15.56 0.32
N VAL A 139 -16.36 -15.55 -0.87
CA VAL A 139 -16.18 -16.77 -1.69
C VAL A 139 -15.27 -17.79 -1.01
N VAL A 140 -14.34 -17.33 -0.17
CA VAL A 140 -13.33 -18.19 0.47
C VAL A 140 -13.59 -18.43 1.96
N LEU A 141 -14.59 -17.76 2.54
CA LEU A 141 -14.94 -17.85 3.96
C LEU A 141 -16.23 -18.66 4.15
N THR A 142 -16.41 -19.26 5.33
CA THR A 142 -17.73 -19.74 5.75
C THR A 142 -18.70 -18.58 5.99
N PRO A 143 -20.02 -18.80 5.98
CA PRO A 143 -20.99 -17.76 6.33
C PRO A 143 -20.73 -17.11 7.69
N GLU A 144 -20.37 -17.90 8.70
CA GLU A 144 -20.05 -17.44 10.05
C GLU A 144 -18.80 -16.55 10.05
N GLN A 145 -17.72 -16.99 9.40
CA GLN A 145 -16.50 -16.18 9.26
C GLN A 145 -16.74 -14.90 8.46
N ALA A 146 -17.60 -14.94 7.44
CA ALA A 146 -17.95 -13.77 6.65
C ALA A 146 -18.79 -12.76 7.45
N ALA A 147 -19.66 -13.24 8.34
CA ALA A 147 -20.40 -12.37 9.26
C ALA A 147 -19.44 -11.70 10.25
N GLU A 148 -18.56 -12.48 10.89
CA GLU A 148 -17.57 -11.96 11.82
C GLU A 148 -16.62 -10.95 11.16
N LEU A 149 -16.23 -11.20 9.91
CA LEU A 149 -15.42 -10.26 9.12
C LEU A 149 -16.07 -8.86 9.02
N LEU A 150 -17.40 -8.75 8.93
CA LEU A 150 -18.09 -7.45 8.83
C LEU A 150 -17.85 -6.58 10.08
N ASP A 151 -17.78 -7.23 11.24
CA ASP A 151 -17.56 -6.57 12.52
C ASP A 151 -16.07 -6.30 12.77
N LEU A 152 -15.20 -7.26 12.41
CA LEU A 152 -13.76 -7.17 12.66
C LEU A 152 -13.03 -6.17 11.75
N LEU A 153 -13.32 -6.17 10.45
CA LEU A 153 -12.50 -5.47 9.47
C LEU A 153 -12.37 -3.95 9.75
N PRO A 154 -13.45 -3.22 10.11
CA PRO A 154 -13.37 -1.80 10.47
C PRO A 154 -12.48 -1.54 11.68
N GLU A 155 -12.47 -2.45 12.66
CA GLU A 155 -11.70 -2.30 13.90
C GLU A 155 -10.22 -2.57 13.66
N VAL A 156 -9.89 -3.67 12.97
CA VAL A 156 -8.53 -4.05 12.60
C VAL A 156 -7.87 -2.94 11.79
N ASP A 157 -8.59 -2.37 10.81
CA ASP A 157 -8.08 -1.24 10.02
C ASP A 157 -7.81 0.00 10.90
N ARG A 158 -8.71 0.34 11.83
CA ARG A 158 -8.52 1.47 12.75
C ARG A 158 -7.34 1.25 13.70
N GLU A 159 -7.20 0.06 14.24
CA GLU A 159 -6.14 -0.28 15.20
C GLU A 159 -4.77 -0.26 14.54
N ILE A 160 -4.61 -0.93 13.40
CA ILE A 160 -3.37 -0.92 12.64
C ILE A 160 -2.96 0.53 12.29
N LEU A 161 -3.91 1.35 11.84
CA LEU A 161 -3.65 2.76 11.54
C LEU A 161 -3.36 3.62 12.78
N ARG A 162 -3.92 3.27 13.95
CA ARG A 162 -3.61 3.94 15.23
C ARG A 162 -2.19 3.59 15.68
N GLY A 163 -1.83 2.31 15.69
CA GLY A 163 -0.50 1.83 16.07
C GLY A 163 0.62 2.47 15.24
N LEU A 164 0.40 2.63 13.93
CA LEU A 164 1.38 3.25 13.04
C LEU A 164 1.50 4.76 13.20
N ARG A 165 0.39 5.46 13.51
CA ARG A 165 0.44 6.89 13.86
C ARG A 165 1.18 7.12 15.18
N GLY A 166 1.00 6.24 16.17
CA GLY A 166 1.72 6.27 17.44
C GLY A 166 3.22 6.04 17.28
N ALA A 167 3.62 5.09 16.42
CA ALA A 167 5.03 4.76 16.19
C ALA A 167 5.77 5.79 15.31
N GLY A 168 5.07 6.54 14.46
CA GLY A 168 5.66 7.59 13.62
C GLY A 168 5.83 8.94 14.31
N ALA A 169 5.09 9.19 15.39
CA ALA A 169 5.18 10.39 16.21
C ALA A 169 6.23 10.19 17.30
N GLY A 170 7.51 10.24 16.92
CA GLY A 170 8.62 10.28 17.87
C GLY A 170 8.50 11.50 18.80
N ARG A 171 7.82 11.33 19.93
CA ARG A 171 7.97 12.13 21.13
C ARG A 171 8.33 11.16 22.26
N PRO A 172 9.60 11.10 22.70
CA PRO A 172 9.95 10.33 23.88
C PRO A 172 9.22 10.95 25.07
N GLY A 173 8.33 10.19 25.73
CA GLY A 173 7.72 10.58 27.01
C GLY A 173 6.19 10.69 27.07
N ARG A 174 5.42 10.46 26.00
CA ARG A 174 3.96 10.31 26.14
C ARG A 174 3.61 8.85 26.39
N ARG A 175 3.28 8.54 27.65
CA ARG A 175 2.52 7.35 28.08
C ARG A 175 1.47 7.03 27.02
N ALA A 176 1.35 5.76 26.64
CA ALA A 176 0.25 5.28 25.82
C ALA A 176 -1.07 5.85 26.39
N PRO A 177 -1.98 6.35 25.54
CA PRO A 177 -3.30 6.72 26.05
C PRO A 177 -3.87 5.47 26.74
N PRO A 178 -4.48 5.63 27.94
CA PRO A 178 -5.09 4.50 28.61
C PRO A 178 -6.07 3.81 27.65
N PRO A 179 -6.19 2.46 27.72
CA PRO A 179 -7.28 1.79 27.02
C PRO A 179 -8.56 2.53 27.35
N LEU A 180 -9.38 2.77 26.32
CA LEU A 180 -10.69 3.38 26.57
C LEU A 180 -11.40 2.46 27.57
N PRO A 181 -12.02 3.01 28.63
CA PRO A 181 -12.91 2.19 29.45
C PRO A 181 -13.94 1.56 28.51
N ASP A 182 -14.31 0.31 28.76
CA ASP A 182 -15.34 -0.42 28.03
C ASP A 182 -16.56 0.49 27.88
N ARG A 183 -16.64 1.17 26.73
CA ARG A 183 -17.78 1.97 26.37
C ARG A 183 -18.71 0.99 25.72
N ASP A 184 -19.60 0.42 26.52
CA ASP A 184 -20.83 -0.14 26.01
C ASP A 184 -21.50 0.98 25.18
N PRO A 185 -21.59 0.85 23.84
CA PRO A 185 -22.20 1.87 23.00
C PRO A 185 -23.73 1.96 23.20
N PHE A 186 -24.32 1.08 24.01
CA PHE A 186 -25.75 1.00 24.27
C PHE A 186 -26.15 0.86 25.76
N GLY A 187 -25.18 0.89 26.69
CA GLY A 187 -25.42 0.76 28.12
C GLY A 187 -26.04 2.02 28.73
N ASP A 188 -27.15 1.82 29.44
CA ASP A 188 -27.89 2.78 30.27
C ASP A 188 -28.78 3.79 29.53
N ARG A 189 -29.88 3.28 28.97
CA ARG A 189 -31.16 4.01 29.01
C ARG A 189 -32.11 3.25 29.93
N ASN A 190 -32.19 3.71 31.18
CA ASN A 190 -33.33 3.50 32.05
C ASN A 190 -34.23 4.73 31.95
#